data_AF-A0AAV0WSH4-F1
#
_entry.id   AF-A0AAV0WSH4-F1
#
_cell.length_a   1.000
_cell.length_b   1.000
_cell.length_c   1.000
_cell.angle_alpha   90.00
_cell.angle_beta   90.00
_cell.angle_gamma   90.00
#
_symmetry.space_group_name_H-M   'P 1'
#
loop_
_entity.id
_entity.type
_entity.pdbx_description
1 polymer ?
#
loop_
_entity_poly.entity_id
_entity_poly.type
_entity_poly.pdbx_seq_one_letter_code
_entity_poly.pdbx_strand_id
1 'polypeptide(L)'
;MSNNKKRSGQKMCCVVNCSNTNRTGHKMFNFPNRQHEKELKEKWIKSIKRINDDGTPWIPNVLTVICGDHFVGNKTIKTSQ
;
A
#
# COMPACT_ATOMS: atom_id res chain seq x y z
N MET A 1 -16.50 -24.10 4.70
CA MET A 1 -15.64 -24.20 3.51
C MET A 1 -15.15 -22.80 3.13
N SER A 2 -14.03 -22.33 3.70
CA SER A 2 -13.49 -21.01 3.33
C SER A 2 -12.33 -21.23 2.37
N ASN A 3 -12.67 -21.16 1.08
CA ASN A 3 -11.80 -21.49 -0.03
C ASN A 3 -10.52 -20.67 -0.01
N ASN A 4 -9.45 -21.34 0.40
CA ASN A 4 -8.05 -20.94 0.27
C ASN A 4 -7.67 -20.88 -1.22
N LYS A 5 -8.20 -19.90 -1.94
CA LYS A 5 -7.83 -19.67 -3.33
C LYS A 5 -6.55 -18.83 -3.32
N LYS A 6 -5.41 -19.52 -3.34
CA LYS A 6 -4.10 -18.96 -3.72
C LYS A 6 -4.26 -18.17 -5.03
N ARG A 7 -4.50 -16.86 -4.93
CA ARG A 7 -4.62 -15.96 -6.09
C ARG A 7 -3.23 -15.43 -6.38
N SER A 8 -2.53 -16.09 -7.29
CA SER A 8 -1.26 -15.61 -7.82
C SER A 8 -1.40 -14.15 -8.28
N GLY A 9 -0.52 -13.29 -7.78
CA GLY A 9 -0.26 -11.94 -8.31
C GLY A 9 -1.29 -10.83 -8.03
N GLN A 10 -2.35 -11.05 -7.26
CA GLN A 10 -3.31 -9.96 -6.98
C GLN A 10 -2.77 -9.00 -5.91
N LYS A 11 -2.29 -7.83 -6.37
CA LYS A 11 -1.91 -6.72 -5.51
C LYS A 11 -3.19 -5.99 -5.04
N MET A 12 -3.36 -5.91 -3.72
CA MET A 12 -4.48 -5.24 -3.05
C MET A 12 -3.95 -4.02 -2.28
N CYS A 13 -4.76 -2.96 -2.23
CA CYS A 13 -4.44 -1.81 -1.41
C CYS A 13 -4.36 -2.19 0.07
N CYS A 14 -3.28 -1.79 0.75
CA CYS A 14 -3.08 -2.08 2.17
C CYS A 14 -3.78 -1.10 3.12
N VAL A 15 -4.38 -0.03 2.60
CA VAL A 15 -5.07 1.01 3.38
C VAL A 15 -6.34 0.44 4.01
N VAL A 16 -6.59 0.79 5.27
CA VAL A 16 -7.79 0.36 6.01
C VAL A 16 -9.03 0.88 5.30
N ASN A 17 -10.04 0.03 5.17
CA ASN A 17 -11.29 0.33 4.45
C ASN A 17 -11.12 0.55 2.93
N CYS A 18 -9.98 0.14 2.34
CA CYS A 18 -9.79 0.15 0.90
C CYS A 18 -9.84 -1.27 0.33
N SER A 19 -10.79 -1.51 -0.57
CA SER A 19 -10.93 -2.79 -1.28
C SER A 19 -10.42 -2.72 -2.73
N ASN A 20 -9.68 -1.65 -3.07
CA ASN A 20 -9.11 -1.49 -4.40
C ASN A 20 -7.99 -2.51 -4.65
N THR A 21 -7.93 -2.99 -5.88
CA THR A 21 -6.94 -3.98 -6.31
C THR A 21 -6.41 -3.62 -7.69
N ASN A 22 -5.35 -4.28 -8.14
CA ASN A 22 -4.90 -4.12 -9.51
C ASN A 22 -5.98 -4.45 -10.56
N ARG A 23 -7.01 -5.23 -10.19
CA ARG A 23 -8.12 -5.59 -11.07
C ARG A 23 -9.17 -4.49 -11.22
N THR A 24 -9.25 -3.54 -10.30
CA THR A 24 -10.18 -2.42 -10.41
C THR A 24 -9.70 -1.34 -11.39
N GLY A 25 -8.51 -1.51 -12.00
CA GLY A 25 -7.94 -0.56 -12.97
C GLY A 25 -7.19 0.61 -12.34
N HIS A 26 -7.04 0.64 -11.00
CA HIS A 26 -6.30 1.70 -10.32
C HIS A 26 -4.80 1.42 -10.34
N LYS A 27 -4.01 2.49 -10.40
CA LYS A 27 -2.55 2.39 -10.28
C LYS A 27 -2.18 1.88 -8.89
N MET A 28 -1.39 0.82 -8.84
CA MET A 28 -0.86 0.25 -7.60
C MET A 28 0.57 0.73 -7.37
N PHE A 29 0.78 1.49 -6.30
CA PHE A 29 2.08 2.03 -5.92
C PHE A 29 2.71 1.16 -4.83
N ASN A 30 3.90 0.63 -5.11
CA ASN A 30 4.67 -0.10 -4.10
C ASN A 30 5.32 0.90 -3.13
N PHE A 31 5.64 0.45 -1.92
CA PHE A 31 6.37 1.28 -0.97
C PHE A 31 7.75 1.66 -1.53
N PRO A 32 8.22 2.90 -1.26
CA PRO A 32 9.56 3.30 -1.63
C PRO A 32 10.59 2.39 -0.95
N ASN A 33 11.59 1.94 -1.71
CA ASN A 33 12.66 1.07 -1.22
C ASN A 33 14.06 1.70 -1.35
N ARG A 34 14.15 2.92 -1.88
CA ARG A 34 15.43 3.62 -2.03
C ARG A 34 15.82 4.28 -0.72
N GLN A 35 17.13 4.35 -0.45
CA GLN A 35 17.68 4.96 0.77
C GLN A 35 17.16 6.39 1.01
N HIS A 36 17.08 7.21 -0.06
CA HIS A 36 16.60 8.60 0.00
C HIS A 36 15.07 8.72 0.11
N GLU A 37 14.32 7.64 -0.07
CA GLU A 37 12.85 7.63 0.08
C GLU A 37 12.42 7.01 1.41
N LYS A 38 13.37 6.72 2.31
CA LYS A 38 13.09 6.11 3.62
C LYS A 38 12.09 6.97 4.42
N GLU A 39 12.28 8.28 4.44
CA GLU A 39 11.36 9.21 5.11
C GLU A 39 9.96 9.19 4.48
N LEU A 40 9.87 9.04 3.15
CA LEU A 40 8.59 8.92 2.46
C LEU A 40 7.88 7.61 2.83
N LYS A 41 8.62 6.50 2.88
CA LYS A 41 8.12 5.21 3.36
C LYS A 41 7.56 5.31 4.78
N GLU A 42 8.29 5.96 5.68
CA GLU A 42 7.84 6.18 7.07
C GLU A 42 6.57 7.04 7.12
N LYS A 43 6.46 8.10 6.31
CA LYS A 43 5.23 8.91 6.18
C LYS A 43 4.05 8.07 5.70
N TRP A 44 4.26 7.18 4.73
CA TRP A 44 3.21 6.29 4.22
C TRP A 44 2.74 5.30 5.28
N ILE A 45 3.67 4.65 6.00
CA ILE A 45 3.34 3.74 7.11
C ILE A 45 2.56 4.48 8.21
N LYS A 46 3.01 5.69 8.59
CA LYS A 46 2.33 6.55 9.56
C LYS A 46 0.94 7.00 9.10
N SER A 47 0.72 7.17 7.80
CA SER A 47 -0.59 7.55 7.25
C SER A 47 -1.59 6.39 7.33
N ILE A 48 -1.12 5.17 7.10
CA ILE A 48 -1.96 3.97 7.14
C ILE A 48 -2.46 3.66 8.57
N LYS A 49 -1.69 4.03 9.61
CA LYS A 49 -2.00 3.80 11.05
C LYS A 49 -2.59 2.42 11.34
N ARG A 50 -2.16 1.40 10.60
CA ARG A 50 -2.69 0.05 10.74
C ARG A 50 -1.97 -0.65 11.89
N ILE A 51 -2.76 -1.33 12.69
CA ILE A 51 -2.31 -2.21 13.76
C ILE A 51 -2.85 -3.59 13.40
N ASN A 52 -2.07 -4.63 13.64
CA ASN A 52 -2.55 -6.00 13.50
C ASN A 52 -3.57 -6.30 14.61
N ASP A 53 -4.38 -7.34 14.42
CA ASP A 53 -5.37 -7.78 15.42
C ASP A 53 -4.73 -8.07 16.80
N ASP A 54 -3.47 -8.54 16.76
CA ASP A 54 -2.62 -8.84 17.92
C ASP A 54 -2.06 -7.57 18.62
N GLY A 55 -2.40 -6.36 18.17
CA GLY A 55 -1.91 -5.10 18.74
C GLY A 55 -0.48 -4.71 18.28
N THR A 56 0.18 -5.54 17.48
CA THR A 56 1.51 -5.25 16.92
C THR A 56 1.43 -4.24 15.75
N PRO A 57 2.47 -3.39 15.56
CA PRO A 57 2.49 -2.44 14.45
C PRO A 57 2.49 -3.18 13.11
N TRP A 58 1.65 -2.73 12.18
CA TRP A 58 1.59 -3.31 10.84
C TRP A 58 2.83 -2.91 10.03
N ILE A 59 3.50 -3.90 9.44
CA ILE A 59 4.71 -3.69 8.62
C ILE A 59 4.39 -4.01 7.15
N PRO A 60 4.64 -3.08 6.21
CA PRO A 60 4.46 -3.35 4.79
C PRO A 60 5.47 -4.39 4.30
N ASN A 61 4.98 -5.39 3.57
CA ASN A 61 5.82 -6.35 2.85
C ASN A 61 6.02 -5.90 1.38
N VAL A 62 6.93 -6.53 0.63
CA VAL A 62 7.21 -6.23 -0.78
C VAL A 62 6.00 -6.37 -1.71
N LEU A 63 5.00 -7.14 -1.29
CA LEU A 63 3.73 -7.33 -2.01
C LEU A 63 2.66 -6.29 -1.63
N THR A 64 2.90 -5.49 -0.58
CA THR A 64 1.94 -4.47 -0.14
C THR A 64 2.04 -3.23 -1.02
N VAL A 65 0.88 -2.75 -1.46
CA VAL A 65 0.77 -1.60 -2.35
C VAL A 65 -0.33 -0.66 -1.87
N ILE A 66 -0.27 0.58 -2.30
CA ILE A 66 -1.30 1.59 -2.08
C ILE A 66 -1.91 1.96 -3.43
N CYS A 67 -3.23 2.03 -3.54
CA CYS A 67 -3.86 2.46 -4.78
C CYS A 67 -3.75 3.97 -4.98
N GLY A 68 -3.77 4.39 -6.25
CA GLY A 68 -3.66 5.77 -6.68
C GLY A 68 -4.66 6.75 -6.06
N ASP A 69 -5.85 6.28 -5.67
CA ASP A 69 -6.88 7.10 -5.04
C ASP A 69 -6.46 7.70 -3.69
N HIS A 70 -5.47 7.10 -3.02
CA HIS A 70 -4.91 7.64 -1.78
C HIS A 70 -3.79 8.66 -2.00
N PHE A 71 -3.44 8.95 -3.25
CA PHE A 71 -2.50 9.98 -3.62
C PHE A 71 -3.24 11.18 -4.22
N VAL A 72 -2.94 12.36 -3.71
CA VAL A 72 -3.51 13.61 -4.23
C VAL A 72 -3.16 13.74 -5.72
N GLY A 73 -4.17 13.80 -6.58
CA GLY A 73 -4.01 13.91 -8.03
C GLY A 73 -3.59 12.63 -8.75
N ASN A 74 -3.74 11.44 -8.13
CA ASN A 74 -3.35 10.14 -8.71
C ASN A 74 -1.86 10.07 -9.10
N LYS A 75 -1.05 10.93 -8.47
CA LYS A 75 0.39 11.10 -8.67
C LYS A 75 1.07 11.00 -7.31
N THR A 76 2.03 10.10 -7.19
CA THR A 76 2.99 10.18 -6.08
C THR A 76 3.71 11.51 -6.20
N ILE A 77 3.97 12.19 -5.08
CA ILE A 77 4.85 13.36 -5.03
C ILE A 77 6.28 12.97 -5.44
N LYS A 78 6.52 12.76 -6.72
CA LYS A 78 7.85 12.85 -7.30
C LYS A 78 8.13 14.34 -7.31
N THR A 79 9.04 14.75 -6.44
CA THR A 79 9.57 16.11 -6.37
C THR A 79 9.99 16.54 -7.78
N SER A 80 9.18 17.37 -8.43
CA SER A 80 9.66 18.29 -9.46
C SER A 80 9.81 19.62 -8.73
N GLN A 81 11.06 19.96 -8.43
CA GLN A 81 11.47 21.32 -8.13
C GLN A 81 12.11 21.88 -9.41
#